data_AF-A0A7K0V5B2-F1
#
_entry.id   AF-A0A7K0V5B2-F1
#
_cell.length_a   1.000
_cell.length_b   1.000
_cell.length_c   1.000
_cell.angle_alpha   90.00
_cell.angle_beta   90.00
_cell.angle_gamma   90.00
#
_symmetry.space_group_name_H-M   'P 1'
#
loop_
_entity.id
_entity.type
_entity.pdbx_description
1 polymer ?
#
loop_
_entity_poly.entity_id
_entity_poly.type
_entity_poly.pdbx_seq_one_letter_code
_entity_poly.pdbx_strand_id
1 'polypeptide(L)'
;LHQVQLSLEGRALLDSPDLVLLDIRDRDRVAELFGEIRPDVVFHAAALKHLPLLQAHPVEALKSNVWGSLSVLDAAAAAGVTRFVNISTDKAANACSILGYSKRIAEGLTSYFGLRHPGTYLSVRFGNVLGSRGSVLTAFRAQIEAGGPVTVTHPDVTRYFMTIEEAVQLVIQAGAIGHDGEALVLDMGEPVKISDVARRLCANHVPEIPIVFTGLRPGEKMHEELFADGEASHQSDHELIRYVRVPDLDPTFVRDVDAKVSGKDMASLLEFLARTMTVALGDDPVPSDVFEAPRVDRVADGAL
;
A
#
# COMPACT_ATOMS: atom_id res chain seq x y z
N LEU A 1 -13.20 -14.90 1.85
CA LEU A 1 -13.32 -15.69 3.09
C LEU A 1 -13.88 -17.07 2.76
N HIS A 2 -15.16 -17.20 2.36
CA HIS A 2 -15.76 -18.52 2.04
C HIS A 2 -14.94 -19.38 1.06
N GLN A 3 -14.58 -18.85 -0.12
CA GLN A 3 -13.74 -19.58 -1.09
C GLN A 3 -12.34 -19.95 -0.56
N VAL A 4 -11.76 -19.10 0.30
CA VAL A 4 -10.43 -19.32 0.87
C VAL A 4 -10.47 -20.45 1.89
N GLN A 5 -11.46 -20.43 2.79
CA GLN A 5 -11.64 -21.53 3.74
C GLN A 5 -11.93 -22.84 3.02
N LEU A 6 -12.77 -22.81 1.97
CA LEU A 6 -13.04 -24.00 1.16
C LEU A 6 -11.76 -24.60 0.56
N SER A 7 -10.84 -23.77 0.07
CA SER A 7 -9.57 -24.24 -0.49
C SER A 7 -8.60 -24.79 0.55
N LEU A 8 -8.66 -24.30 1.80
CA LEU A 8 -7.75 -24.70 2.87
C LEU A 8 -8.23 -25.94 3.62
N GLU A 9 -9.53 -26.00 3.92
CA GLU A 9 -10.12 -27.01 4.81
C GLU A 9 -11.09 -27.97 4.10
N GLY A 10 -11.45 -27.73 2.83
CA GLY A 10 -12.49 -28.48 2.12
C GLY A 10 -13.92 -28.18 2.60
N ARG A 11 -14.09 -27.26 3.55
CA ARG A 11 -15.37 -26.77 4.09
C ARG A 11 -15.33 -25.24 4.23
N ALA A 12 -16.49 -24.59 4.24
CA ALA A 12 -16.59 -23.13 4.26
C ALA A 12 -17.68 -22.62 5.20
N LEU A 13 -17.67 -23.14 6.44
CA LEU A 13 -18.67 -22.82 7.46
C LEU A 13 -18.40 -21.48 8.16
N LEU A 14 -17.21 -20.89 7.98
CA LEU A 14 -16.76 -19.63 8.59
C LEU A 14 -16.88 -19.62 10.12
N ASP A 15 -16.72 -20.78 10.73
CA ASP A 15 -16.88 -21.04 12.17
C ASP A 15 -15.55 -21.37 12.87
N SER A 16 -14.43 -21.32 12.14
CA SER A 16 -13.11 -21.54 12.72
C SER A 16 -12.74 -20.39 13.66
N PRO A 17 -12.21 -20.66 14.88
CA PRO A 17 -11.71 -19.62 15.77
C PRO A 17 -10.50 -18.86 15.17
N ASP A 18 -9.83 -19.43 14.15
CA ASP A 18 -8.72 -18.80 13.44
C ASP A 18 -9.20 -17.71 12.45
N LEU A 19 -10.52 -17.61 12.23
CA LEU A 19 -11.14 -16.59 11.39
C LEU A 19 -11.79 -15.52 12.25
N VAL A 20 -11.23 -14.32 12.21
CA VAL A 20 -11.73 -13.18 13.00
C VAL A 20 -12.29 -12.10 12.08
N LEU A 21 -13.53 -11.71 12.34
CA LEU A 21 -14.16 -10.56 11.69
C LEU A 21 -13.78 -9.29 12.45
N LEU A 22 -12.98 -8.43 11.83
CA LEU A 22 -12.45 -7.21 12.42
C LEU A 22 -12.14 -6.17 11.34
N ASP A 23 -12.23 -4.89 11.71
CA ASP A 23 -11.69 -3.77 10.91
C ASP A 23 -10.43 -3.22 11.59
N ILE A 24 -9.33 -3.10 10.83
CA ILE A 24 -8.05 -2.57 11.34
C ILE A 24 -8.14 -1.12 11.85
N ARG A 25 -9.23 -0.41 11.52
CA ARG A 25 -9.55 0.93 12.04
C ARG A 25 -10.02 0.89 13.50
N ASP A 26 -10.46 -0.25 14.01
CA ASP A 26 -10.83 -0.44 15.41
C ASP A 26 -9.59 -0.80 16.23
N ARG A 27 -8.88 0.23 16.67
CA ARG A 27 -7.60 0.09 17.40
C ARG A 27 -7.74 -0.78 18.65
N ASP A 28 -8.80 -0.59 19.43
CA ASP A 28 -8.99 -1.28 20.70
C ASP A 28 -9.25 -2.77 20.45
N ARG A 29 -10.08 -3.10 19.45
CA ARG A 29 -10.35 -4.48 19.10
C ARG A 29 -9.12 -5.17 18.48
N VAL A 30 -8.31 -4.46 17.69
CA VAL A 30 -7.03 -4.98 17.18
C VAL A 30 -6.08 -5.28 18.34
N ALA A 31 -5.95 -4.38 19.31
CA ALA A 31 -5.09 -4.57 20.46
C ALA A 31 -5.52 -5.76 21.33
N GLU A 32 -6.83 -5.89 21.58
CA GLU A 32 -7.41 -7.04 22.29
C GLU A 32 -7.06 -8.35 21.58
N LEU A 33 -7.31 -8.42 20.27
CA LEU A 33 -7.03 -9.61 19.46
C LEU A 33 -5.55 -10.02 19.50
N PHE A 34 -4.63 -9.07 19.41
CA PHE A 34 -3.19 -9.33 19.49
C PHE A 34 -2.76 -9.76 20.90
N GLY A 35 -3.41 -9.24 21.94
CA GLY A 35 -3.22 -9.66 23.32
C GLY A 35 -3.67 -11.11 23.58
N GLU A 36 -4.76 -11.53 22.92
CA GLU A 36 -5.29 -12.89 22.99
C GLU A 36 -4.47 -13.88 22.15
N ILE A 37 -4.24 -13.58 20.87
CA ILE A 37 -3.61 -14.51 19.91
C ILE A 37 -2.09 -14.59 20.11
N ARG A 38 -1.44 -13.48 20.50
CA ARG A 38 0.02 -13.36 20.64
C ARG A 38 0.80 -13.91 19.42
N PRO A 39 0.55 -13.38 18.21
CA PRO A 39 1.14 -13.92 16.99
C PRO A 39 2.67 -13.75 16.96
N ASP A 40 3.39 -14.75 16.46
CA ASP A 40 4.84 -14.64 16.22
C ASP A 40 5.15 -13.83 14.95
N VAL A 41 4.31 -13.98 13.92
CA VAL A 41 4.48 -13.39 12.59
C VAL A 41 3.18 -12.76 12.10
N VAL A 42 3.28 -11.57 11.52
CA VAL A 42 2.13 -10.82 10.97
C VAL A 42 2.40 -10.45 9.51
N PHE A 43 1.49 -10.85 8.61
CA PHE A 43 1.43 -10.35 7.24
C PHE A 43 0.31 -9.32 7.13
N HIS A 44 0.66 -8.04 7.11
CA HIS A 44 -0.30 -6.94 6.99
C HIS A 44 -0.61 -6.64 5.53
N ALA A 45 -1.65 -7.29 5.01
CA ALA A 45 -2.13 -7.16 3.63
C ALA A 45 -3.41 -6.29 3.49
N ALA A 46 -3.92 -5.72 4.58
CA ALA A 46 -5.15 -4.95 4.58
C ALA A 46 -4.91 -3.50 4.14
N ALA A 47 -5.52 -3.09 3.02
CA ALA A 47 -5.46 -1.73 2.50
C ALA A 47 -6.58 -1.47 1.48
N LEU A 48 -6.93 -0.20 1.29
CA LEU A 48 -7.61 0.26 0.10
C LEU A 48 -6.59 0.44 -1.03
N LYS A 49 -6.85 -0.15 -2.20
CA LYS A 49 -5.90 -0.18 -3.33
C LYS A 49 -6.40 0.48 -4.62
N HIS A 50 -7.63 0.98 -4.65
CA HIS A 50 -8.23 1.53 -5.86
C HIS A 50 -7.89 3.01 -6.01
N LEU A 51 -6.89 3.32 -6.84
CA LEU A 51 -6.38 4.68 -7.04
C LEU A 51 -7.48 5.72 -7.32
N PRO A 52 -8.44 5.53 -8.27
CA PRO A 52 -9.46 6.54 -8.52
C PRO A 52 -10.35 6.84 -7.31
N LEU A 53 -10.70 5.81 -6.54
CA LEU A 53 -11.51 5.98 -5.33
C LEU A 53 -10.75 6.73 -4.24
N LEU A 54 -9.45 6.44 -4.09
CA LEU A 54 -8.64 7.13 -3.10
C LEU A 54 -8.32 8.59 -3.49
N GLN A 55 -8.21 8.90 -4.78
CA GLN A 55 -8.12 10.30 -5.22
C GLN A 55 -9.40 11.08 -4.87
N ALA A 56 -10.57 10.46 -4.99
CA ALA A 56 -11.84 11.07 -4.64
C ALA A 56 -12.10 11.12 -3.12
N HIS A 57 -11.58 10.15 -2.37
CA HIS A 57 -11.81 9.98 -0.94
C HIS A 57 -10.49 9.83 -0.15
N PRO A 58 -9.63 10.87 -0.12
CA PRO A 58 -8.32 10.78 0.50
C PRO A 58 -8.35 10.54 2.01
N VAL A 59 -9.41 10.98 2.69
CA VAL A 59 -9.64 10.68 4.12
C VAL A 59 -9.75 9.17 4.37
N GLU A 60 -10.30 8.40 3.44
CA GLU A 60 -10.40 6.94 3.58
C GLU A 60 -9.04 6.25 3.39
N ALA A 61 -8.13 6.86 2.63
CA ALA A 61 -6.73 6.43 2.56
C ALA A 61 -6.02 6.63 3.91
N LEU A 62 -6.21 7.79 4.56
CA LEU A 62 -5.69 8.02 5.92
C LEU A 62 -6.21 6.95 6.89
N LYS A 63 -7.53 6.78 6.99
CA LYS A 63 -8.13 5.86 7.95
C LYS A 63 -7.68 4.41 7.76
N SER A 64 -7.66 3.91 6.53
CA SER A 64 -7.35 2.48 6.28
C SER A 64 -5.86 2.23 6.17
N ASN A 65 -5.20 2.97 5.28
CA ASN A 65 -3.84 2.66 4.88
C ASN A 65 -2.81 3.23 5.85
N VAL A 66 -3.13 4.32 6.56
CA VAL A 66 -2.23 4.95 7.53
C VAL A 66 -2.61 4.56 8.96
N TRP A 67 -3.77 4.97 9.46
CA TRP A 67 -4.21 4.69 10.84
C TRP A 67 -4.47 3.21 11.11
N GLY A 68 -5.11 2.52 10.15
CA GLY A 68 -5.29 1.08 10.24
C GLY A 68 -3.95 0.35 10.35
N SER A 69 -2.99 0.69 9.48
CA SER A 69 -1.62 0.14 9.57
C SER A 69 -0.94 0.48 10.90
N LEU A 70 -1.06 1.71 11.38
CA LEU A 70 -0.52 2.11 12.68
C LEU A 70 -1.13 1.32 13.83
N SER A 71 -2.44 1.03 13.78
CA SER A 71 -3.13 0.26 14.81
C SER A 71 -2.60 -1.18 14.88
N VAL A 72 -2.35 -1.81 13.72
CA VAL A 72 -1.76 -3.15 13.66
C VAL A 72 -0.28 -3.12 14.10
N LEU A 73 0.48 -2.09 13.75
CA LEU A 73 1.87 -1.91 14.20
C LEU A 73 1.97 -1.73 15.72
N ASP A 74 1.14 -0.84 16.30
CA ASP A 74 1.05 -0.62 17.76
C ASP A 74 0.75 -1.95 18.48
N ALA A 75 -0.23 -2.71 17.98
CA ALA A 75 -0.63 -3.98 18.56
C ALA A 75 0.44 -5.07 18.41
N ALA A 76 1.10 -5.15 17.24
CA ALA A 76 2.18 -6.07 16.98
C ALA A 76 3.36 -5.85 17.94
N ALA A 77 3.76 -4.59 18.09
CA ALA A 77 4.83 -4.22 19.01
C ALA A 77 4.47 -4.54 20.47
N ALA A 78 3.24 -4.23 20.90
CA ALA A 78 2.78 -4.54 22.26
C ALA A 78 2.69 -6.05 22.53
N ALA A 79 2.33 -6.84 21.52
CA ALA A 79 2.27 -8.30 21.61
C ALA A 79 3.65 -8.97 21.51
N GLY A 80 4.71 -8.24 21.15
CA GLY A 80 6.05 -8.79 20.97
C GLY A 80 6.18 -9.66 19.72
N VAL A 81 5.49 -9.29 18.64
CA VAL A 81 5.60 -9.95 17.32
C VAL A 81 7.07 -9.98 16.89
N THR A 82 7.56 -11.17 16.55
CA THR A 82 8.96 -11.35 16.12
C THR A 82 9.19 -10.90 14.69
N ARG A 83 8.16 -10.97 13.84
CA ARG A 83 8.27 -10.50 12.47
C ARG A 83 6.98 -9.91 11.90
N PHE A 84 7.09 -8.71 11.36
CA PHE A 84 6.01 -7.95 10.76
C PHE A 84 6.34 -7.63 9.29
N VAL A 85 5.47 -8.08 8.39
CA VAL A 85 5.61 -7.90 6.95
C VAL A 85 4.49 -7.00 6.45
N ASN A 86 4.80 -5.74 6.16
CA ASN A 86 3.87 -4.79 5.55
C ASN A 86 3.83 -4.98 4.02
N ILE A 87 2.67 -5.31 3.47
CA ILE A 87 2.51 -5.39 2.01
C ILE A 87 2.38 -3.99 1.44
N SER A 88 3.35 -3.57 0.64
CA SER A 88 3.40 -2.29 -0.06
C SER A 88 3.19 -2.45 -1.57
N THR A 89 3.55 -1.43 -2.35
CA THR A 89 3.31 -1.36 -3.80
C THR A 89 4.39 -0.53 -4.48
N ASP A 90 4.66 -0.85 -5.74
CA ASP A 90 5.45 0.00 -6.65
C ASP A 90 5.05 1.50 -6.63
N LYS A 91 3.77 1.82 -6.43
CA LYS A 91 3.28 3.21 -6.34
C LYS A 91 3.81 4.00 -5.15
N ALA A 92 4.42 3.35 -4.16
CA ALA A 92 5.12 4.03 -3.07
C ALA A 92 6.46 4.62 -3.52
N ALA A 93 7.07 4.05 -4.57
CA ALA A 93 8.24 4.62 -5.24
C ALA A 93 7.83 5.82 -6.09
N ASN A 94 8.53 6.95 -5.93
CA ASN A 94 8.21 8.22 -6.59
C ASN A 94 6.70 8.53 -6.52
N ALA A 95 6.12 8.44 -5.31
CA ALA A 95 4.69 8.53 -5.10
C ALA A 95 4.12 9.84 -5.68
N CYS A 96 3.02 9.73 -6.42
CA CYS A 96 2.33 10.87 -7.06
C CYS A 96 0.79 10.75 -6.98
N SER A 97 0.29 9.85 -6.14
CA SER A 97 -1.13 9.60 -5.92
C SER A 97 -1.40 9.34 -4.45
N ILE A 98 -2.63 9.51 -4.00
CA ILE A 98 -3.04 9.25 -2.61
C ILE A 98 -2.78 7.81 -2.19
N LEU A 99 -2.96 6.85 -3.10
CA LEU A 99 -2.57 5.46 -2.85
C LEU A 99 -1.06 5.37 -2.58
N GLY A 100 -0.24 5.94 -3.47
CA GLY A 100 1.22 5.96 -3.31
C GLY A 100 1.66 6.63 -2.02
N TYR A 101 1.14 7.82 -1.73
CA TYR A 101 1.45 8.58 -0.51
C TYR A 101 1.10 7.81 0.75
N SER A 102 -0.12 7.27 0.84
CA SER A 102 -0.56 6.51 2.01
C SER A 102 0.25 5.23 2.22
N LYS A 103 0.67 4.56 1.14
CA LYS A 103 1.54 3.37 1.25
C LYS A 103 2.97 3.74 1.61
N ARG A 104 3.53 4.82 1.07
CA ARG A 104 4.84 5.35 1.47
C ARG A 104 4.87 5.72 2.95
N ILE A 105 3.84 6.40 3.45
CA ILE A 105 3.67 6.68 4.88
C ILE A 105 3.66 5.38 5.70
N ALA A 106 2.91 4.37 5.27
CA ALA A 106 2.87 3.08 5.95
C ALA A 106 4.24 2.36 5.98
N GLU A 107 5.05 2.49 4.92
CA GLU A 107 6.44 2.01 4.93
C GLU A 107 7.28 2.74 5.98
N GLY A 108 7.15 4.07 6.09
CA GLY A 108 7.86 4.88 7.09
C GLY A 108 7.47 4.54 8.52
N LEU A 109 6.18 4.35 8.77
CA LEU A 109 5.71 3.86 10.07
C LEU A 109 6.30 2.47 10.36
N THR A 110 6.26 1.55 9.40
CA THR A 110 6.86 0.22 9.58
C THR A 110 8.36 0.31 9.90
N SER A 111 9.08 1.23 9.23
CA SER A 111 10.49 1.49 9.50
C SER A 111 10.73 2.06 10.89
N TYR A 112 9.92 3.02 11.34
CA TYR A 112 9.99 3.56 12.69
C TYR A 112 9.90 2.46 13.75
N PHE A 113 8.96 1.53 13.58
CA PHE A 113 8.77 0.41 14.49
C PHE A 113 9.96 -0.55 14.45
N GLY A 114 10.46 -0.89 13.25
CA GLY A 114 11.64 -1.75 13.10
C GLY A 114 12.89 -1.21 13.79
N LEU A 115 13.08 0.10 13.78
CA LEU A 115 14.26 0.72 14.39
C LEU A 115 14.15 0.89 15.93
N ARG A 116 12.96 0.73 16.52
CA ARG A 116 12.70 1.08 17.93
C ARG A 116 12.09 -0.03 18.77
N HIS A 117 11.59 -1.10 18.15
CA HIS A 117 10.96 -2.21 18.85
C HIS A 117 11.69 -3.53 18.58
N PRO A 118 11.67 -4.49 19.54
CA PRO A 118 12.17 -5.83 19.28
C PRO A 118 11.37 -6.54 18.18
N GLY A 119 12.06 -7.38 17.41
CA GLY A 119 11.49 -8.07 16.25
C GLY A 119 11.86 -7.38 14.94
N THR A 120 11.47 -7.99 13.82
CA THR A 120 11.78 -7.47 12.49
C THR A 120 10.58 -6.90 11.78
N TYR A 121 10.66 -5.63 11.40
CA TYR A 121 9.58 -4.90 10.72
C TYR A 121 10.09 -4.41 9.37
N LEU A 122 9.47 -4.93 8.31
CA LEU A 122 9.87 -4.68 6.93
C LEU A 122 8.65 -4.47 6.04
N SER A 123 8.87 -3.83 4.90
CA SER A 123 7.86 -3.71 3.85
C SER A 123 8.25 -4.52 2.62
N VAL A 124 7.27 -4.98 1.85
CA VAL A 124 7.52 -5.66 0.56
C VAL A 124 6.77 -4.93 -0.55
N ARG A 125 7.50 -4.41 -1.53
CA ARG A 125 6.97 -3.75 -2.73
C ARG A 125 6.91 -4.73 -3.90
N PHE A 126 5.76 -4.74 -4.55
CA PHE A 126 5.58 -5.34 -5.88
C PHE A 126 4.49 -4.61 -6.64
N GLY A 127 4.41 -4.88 -7.92
CA GLY A 127 3.47 -4.25 -8.85
C GLY A 127 2.17 -5.01 -8.98
N ASN A 128 1.65 -5.08 -10.21
CA ASN A 128 0.34 -5.66 -10.43
C ASN A 128 0.38 -7.19 -10.33
N VAL A 129 -0.55 -7.76 -9.56
CA VAL A 129 -0.76 -9.21 -9.52
C VAL A 129 -1.85 -9.60 -10.52
N LEU A 130 -1.51 -10.52 -11.43
CA LEU A 130 -2.41 -11.04 -12.45
C LEU A 130 -3.65 -11.66 -11.83
N GLY A 131 -4.83 -11.34 -12.38
CA GLY A 131 -6.10 -11.91 -11.92
C GLY A 131 -6.53 -11.46 -10.52
N SER A 132 -5.81 -10.51 -9.89
CA SER A 132 -6.24 -9.99 -8.59
C SER A 132 -7.61 -9.31 -8.69
N ARG A 133 -8.38 -9.34 -7.59
CA ARG A 133 -9.73 -8.75 -7.53
C ARG A 133 -9.70 -7.29 -7.95
N GLY A 134 -10.62 -6.92 -8.86
CA GLY A 134 -10.73 -5.55 -9.39
C GLY A 134 -9.54 -5.10 -10.26
N SER A 135 -8.77 -6.04 -10.81
CA SER A 135 -7.66 -5.76 -11.73
C SER A 135 -8.13 -5.46 -13.16
N VAL A 136 -7.22 -4.88 -13.95
CA VAL A 136 -7.44 -4.57 -15.36
C VAL A 136 -7.86 -5.80 -16.19
N LEU A 137 -7.28 -6.98 -15.93
CA LEU A 137 -7.65 -8.22 -16.63
C LEU A 137 -9.08 -8.65 -16.34
N THR A 138 -9.54 -8.45 -15.10
CA THR A 138 -10.93 -8.77 -14.73
C THR A 138 -11.90 -7.80 -15.42
N ALA A 139 -11.54 -6.52 -15.49
CA ALA A 139 -12.32 -5.51 -16.19
C ALA A 139 -12.39 -5.80 -17.71
N PHE A 140 -11.27 -6.15 -18.33
CA PHE A 140 -11.23 -6.49 -19.77
C PHE A 140 -12.10 -7.71 -20.08
N ARG A 141 -12.02 -8.77 -19.28
CA ARG A 141 -12.88 -9.95 -19.44
C ARG A 141 -14.37 -9.58 -19.34
N ALA A 142 -14.75 -8.81 -18.34
CA ALA A 142 -16.14 -8.38 -18.16
C ALA A 142 -16.63 -7.48 -19.30
N GLN A 143 -15.78 -6.58 -19.82
CA GLN A 143 -16.09 -5.75 -20.99
C GLN A 143 -16.28 -6.59 -22.25
N ILE A 144 -15.41 -7.59 -22.44
CA ILE A 144 -15.47 -8.54 -23.55
C ILE A 144 -16.74 -9.39 -23.51
N GLU A 145 -17.05 -9.97 -22.35
CA GLU A 145 -18.26 -10.77 -22.12
C GLU A 145 -19.54 -9.96 -22.33
N ALA A 146 -19.51 -8.66 -22.05
CA ALA A 146 -20.61 -7.73 -22.31
C ALA A 146 -20.70 -7.25 -23.77
N GLY A 147 -19.78 -7.66 -24.65
CA GLY A 147 -19.71 -7.22 -26.05
C GLY A 147 -19.31 -5.75 -26.22
N GLY A 148 -18.79 -5.11 -25.17
CA GLY A 148 -18.43 -3.69 -25.15
C GLY A 148 -16.97 -3.46 -25.54
N PRO A 149 -16.59 -2.21 -25.90
CA PRO A 149 -15.19 -1.88 -26.13
C PRO A 149 -14.36 -2.15 -24.87
N VAL A 150 -13.15 -2.66 -25.07
CA VAL A 150 -12.15 -2.74 -24.01
C VAL A 150 -11.53 -1.35 -23.81
N THR A 151 -11.53 -0.85 -22.58
CA THR A 151 -11.04 0.51 -22.27
C THR A 151 -9.61 0.48 -21.76
N VAL A 152 -8.68 1.06 -22.51
CA VAL A 152 -7.27 1.22 -22.10
C VAL A 152 -7.02 2.70 -21.80
N THR A 153 -6.27 3.04 -20.75
CA THR A 153 -6.06 4.45 -20.39
C THR A 153 -5.18 5.19 -21.40
N HIS A 154 -4.07 4.58 -21.81
CA HIS A 154 -3.17 5.15 -22.80
C HIS A 154 -2.50 4.06 -23.66
N PRO A 155 -2.22 4.28 -24.95
CA PRO A 155 -1.58 3.28 -25.82
C PRO A 155 -0.24 2.76 -25.30
N ASP A 156 0.54 3.64 -24.66
CA ASP A 156 1.89 3.35 -24.17
C ASP A 156 1.99 3.07 -22.67
N VAL A 157 0.86 2.97 -21.94
CA VAL A 157 0.90 2.67 -20.51
C VAL A 157 1.46 1.25 -20.28
N THR A 158 2.45 1.13 -19.40
CA THR A 158 3.06 -0.17 -19.04
C THR A 158 2.90 -0.47 -17.56
N ARG A 159 2.80 -1.76 -17.23
CA ARG A 159 2.78 -2.24 -15.84
C ARG A 159 3.64 -3.49 -15.70
N TYR A 160 4.29 -3.63 -14.55
CA TYR A 160 4.88 -4.90 -14.14
C TYR A 160 3.79 -5.87 -13.71
N PHE A 161 3.97 -7.15 -14.05
CA PHE A 161 3.05 -8.20 -13.69
C PHE A 161 3.79 -9.38 -13.10
N MET A 162 3.17 -9.99 -12.10
CA MET A 162 3.54 -11.31 -11.59
C MET A 162 2.27 -12.10 -11.27
N THR A 163 2.40 -13.41 -11.16
CA THR A 163 1.31 -14.30 -10.72
C THR A 163 1.06 -14.16 -9.21
N ILE A 164 -0.08 -14.67 -8.73
CA ILE A 164 -0.40 -14.65 -7.29
C ILE A 164 0.59 -15.57 -6.55
N GLU A 165 0.90 -16.72 -7.15
CA GLU A 165 1.78 -17.74 -6.59
C GLU A 165 3.21 -17.21 -6.43
N GLU A 166 3.76 -16.56 -7.47
CA GLU A 166 5.06 -15.88 -7.40
C GLU A 166 5.07 -14.79 -6.34
N ALA A 167 4.03 -13.94 -6.29
CA ALA A 167 3.94 -12.85 -5.33
C ALA A 167 3.93 -13.37 -3.89
N VAL A 168 3.11 -14.36 -3.59
CA VAL A 168 3.01 -14.94 -2.24
C VAL A 168 4.31 -15.63 -1.85
N GLN A 169 4.92 -16.41 -2.75
CA GLN A 169 6.18 -17.10 -2.46
C GLN A 169 7.30 -16.09 -2.15
N LEU A 170 7.46 -15.08 -3.00
CA LEU A 170 8.49 -14.06 -2.82
C LEU A 170 8.21 -13.16 -1.61
N VAL A 171 6.95 -12.87 -1.28
CA VAL A 171 6.59 -12.15 -0.04
C VAL A 171 7.00 -12.93 1.20
N ILE A 172 6.77 -14.25 1.22
CA ILE A 172 7.18 -15.10 2.36
C ILE A 172 8.71 -15.15 2.46
N GLN A 173 9.41 -15.29 1.33
CA GLN A 173 10.89 -15.31 1.29
C GLN A 173 11.50 -13.95 1.67
N ALA A 174 10.95 -12.84 1.17
CA ALA A 174 11.31 -11.47 1.57
C ALA A 174 11.09 -11.29 3.08
N GLY A 175 9.93 -11.77 3.54
CA GLY A 175 9.60 -11.90 4.94
C GLY A 175 10.46 -12.89 5.71
N ALA A 176 11.42 -13.62 5.13
CA ALA A 176 12.39 -14.41 5.89
C ALA A 176 13.78 -13.76 5.92
N ILE A 177 14.17 -13.08 4.83
CA ILE A 177 15.53 -12.55 4.64
C ILE A 177 15.68 -11.06 4.96
N GLY A 178 14.58 -10.30 4.95
CA GLY A 178 14.67 -8.85 5.15
C GLY A 178 14.94 -8.46 6.59
N HIS A 179 15.43 -7.23 6.75
CA HIS A 179 15.80 -6.62 8.02
C HIS A 179 14.94 -5.38 8.34
N ASP A 180 15.17 -4.85 9.53
CA ASP A 180 14.41 -3.75 10.11
C ASP A 180 14.52 -2.48 9.26
N GLY A 181 13.38 -1.85 8.98
CA GLY A 181 13.31 -0.61 8.23
C GLY A 181 13.66 -0.72 6.74
N GLU A 182 13.66 -1.94 6.20
CA GLU A 182 13.85 -2.17 4.77
C GLU A 182 12.51 -2.27 4.02
N ALA A 183 12.53 -1.83 2.77
CA ALA A 183 11.54 -2.22 1.77
C ALA A 183 12.20 -3.19 0.78
N LEU A 184 11.76 -4.44 0.79
CA LEU A 184 12.15 -5.46 -0.16
C LEU A 184 11.36 -5.24 -1.44
N VAL A 185 12.05 -5.21 -2.58
CA VAL A 185 11.48 -4.94 -3.90
C VAL A 185 11.60 -6.19 -4.73
N LEU A 186 10.46 -6.74 -5.14
CA LEU A 186 10.40 -7.97 -5.92
C LEU A 186 10.72 -7.68 -7.39
N ASP A 187 11.61 -8.47 -7.98
CA ASP A 187 11.83 -8.48 -9.41
C ASP A 187 10.63 -9.12 -10.12
N MET A 188 10.07 -8.41 -11.11
CA MET A 188 8.92 -8.84 -11.90
C MET A 188 9.24 -8.90 -13.39
N GLY A 189 10.53 -8.87 -13.75
CA GLY A 189 11.00 -8.80 -15.12
C GLY A 189 10.60 -7.49 -15.81
N GLU A 190 10.32 -7.56 -17.11
CA GLU A 190 10.06 -6.39 -17.94
C GLU A 190 8.60 -5.92 -17.88
N PRO A 191 8.35 -4.60 -17.84
CA PRO A 191 6.99 -4.08 -17.82
C PRO A 191 6.29 -4.30 -19.18
N VAL A 192 5.00 -4.62 -19.14
CA VAL A 192 4.20 -4.97 -20.32
C VAL A 192 3.25 -3.84 -20.67
N LYS A 193 3.10 -3.52 -21.96
CA LYS A 193 2.07 -2.57 -22.45
C LYS A 193 0.67 -3.12 -22.23
N ILE A 194 -0.19 -2.33 -21.59
CA ILE A 194 -1.59 -2.74 -21.32
C ILE A 194 -2.38 -2.88 -22.62
N SER A 195 -2.04 -2.09 -23.65
CA SER A 195 -2.66 -2.21 -24.97
C SER A 195 -2.36 -3.55 -25.64
N ASP A 196 -1.19 -4.15 -25.41
CA ASP A 196 -0.84 -5.49 -25.90
C ASP A 196 -1.61 -6.58 -25.16
N VAL A 197 -1.79 -6.42 -23.84
CA VAL A 197 -2.64 -7.32 -23.04
C VAL A 197 -4.08 -7.28 -23.55
N ALA A 198 -4.64 -6.10 -23.78
CA ALA A 198 -5.99 -5.93 -24.33
C ALA A 198 -6.12 -6.61 -25.71
N ARG A 199 -5.17 -6.35 -26.63
CA ARG A 199 -5.15 -6.98 -27.96
C ARG A 199 -5.14 -8.51 -27.89
N ARG A 200 -4.35 -9.09 -26.98
CA ARG A 200 -4.28 -10.55 -26.80
C ARG A 200 -5.60 -11.14 -26.29
N LEU A 201 -6.33 -10.42 -25.43
CA LEU A 201 -7.63 -10.89 -24.93
C LEU A 201 -8.76 -10.74 -25.96
N CYS A 202 -8.72 -9.69 -26.78
CA CYS A 202 -9.67 -9.50 -27.87
C CYS A 202 -9.39 -10.42 -29.07
N ALA A 203 -8.18 -10.98 -29.17
CA ALA A 203 -7.78 -11.82 -30.29
C ALA A 203 -8.73 -13.03 -30.42
N ASN A 204 -9.20 -13.27 -31.65
CA ASN A 204 -10.11 -14.34 -32.01
C ASN A 204 -11.56 -14.21 -31.47
N HIS A 205 -11.94 -13.05 -30.93
CA HIS A 205 -13.34 -12.79 -30.59
C HIS A 205 -14.14 -12.41 -31.86
N VAL A 206 -15.34 -12.96 -31.99
CA VAL A 206 -16.27 -12.67 -33.10
C VAL A 206 -17.63 -12.28 -32.52
N PRO A 207 -18.11 -11.05 -32.73
CA PRO A 207 -17.50 -9.96 -33.52
C PRO A 207 -16.23 -9.39 -32.87
N GLU A 208 -15.44 -8.65 -33.66
CA GLU A 208 -14.22 -7.98 -33.18
C GLU A 208 -14.56 -6.97 -32.08
N ILE A 209 -13.77 -6.98 -31.01
CA ILE A 209 -13.95 -6.08 -29.87
C ILE A 209 -13.01 -4.88 -30.00
N PRO A 210 -13.55 -3.65 -30.15
CA PRO A 210 -12.73 -2.46 -30.27
C PRO A 210 -12.01 -2.12 -28.97
N ILE A 211 -10.81 -1.54 -29.08
CA ILE A 211 -10.07 -0.98 -27.95
C ILE A 211 -10.21 0.55 -28.00
N VAL A 212 -10.71 1.14 -26.92
CA VAL A 212 -10.92 2.59 -26.80
C VAL A 212 -9.95 3.17 -25.77
N PHE A 213 -9.28 4.26 -26.14
CA PHE A 213 -8.39 4.98 -25.24
C PHE A 213 -9.13 6.06 -24.45
N THR A 214 -9.09 5.99 -23.13
CA THR A 214 -9.87 6.88 -22.24
C THR A 214 -9.08 8.06 -21.67
N GLY A 215 -7.76 8.08 -21.87
CA GLY A 215 -6.84 8.99 -21.18
C GLY A 215 -6.42 8.46 -19.80
N LEU A 216 -5.28 8.96 -19.33
CA LEU A 216 -4.78 8.69 -17.97
C LEU A 216 -5.68 9.37 -16.93
N ARG A 217 -5.90 8.69 -15.82
CA ARG A 217 -6.68 9.23 -14.69
C ARG A 217 -5.77 10.09 -13.79
N PRO A 218 -6.36 11.00 -12.98
CA PRO A 218 -5.58 11.78 -12.02
C PRO A 218 -4.72 10.89 -11.10
N GLY A 219 -3.42 11.17 -11.03
CA GLY A 219 -2.46 10.40 -10.22
C GLY A 219 -2.00 9.07 -10.85
N GLU A 220 -2.48 8.71 -12.04
CA GLU A 220 -2.03 7.49 -12.74
C GLU A 220 -0.73 7.73 -13.51
N LYS A 221 0.29 6.89 -13.24
CA LYS A 221 1.57 6.94 -13.97
C LYS A 221 1.48 6.29 -15.34
N MET A 222 2.28 6.79 -16.30
CA MET A 222 2.48 6.12 -17.59
C MET A 222 3.25 4.81 -17.40
N HIS A 223 4.33 4.88 -16.64
CA HIS A 223 5.22 3.77 -16.31
C HIS A 223 5.38 3.73 -14.80
N GLU A 224 5.21 2.55 -14.21
CA GLU A 224 5.50 2.35 -12.79
C GLU A 224 7.01 2.19 -12.62
N GLU A 225 7.50 2.55 -11.44
CA GLU A 225 8.90 2.47 -11.06
C GLU A 225 9.01 1.59 -9.82
N LEU A 226 10.04 0.75 -9.75
CA LEU A 226 10.24 -0.13 -8.60
C LEU A 226 11.03 0.54 -7.46
N PHE A 227 11.81 1.57 -7.81
CA PHE A 227 12.69 2.33 -6.92
C PHE A 227 12.41 3.82 -7.09
N ALA A 228 12.44 4.57 -5.98
CA ALA A 228 12.29 6.02 -6.04
C ALA A 228 13.62 6.70 -6.42
N ASP A 229 13.54 7.96 -6.86
CA ASP A 229 14.70 8.78 -7.16
C ASP A 229 15.57 8.93 -5.90
N GLY A 230 16.85 8.57 -6.01
CA GLY A 230 17.79 8.61 -4.90
C GLY A 230 17.74 7.42 -3.94
N GLU A 231 16.82 6.45 -4.11
CA GLU A 231 16.89 5.20 -3.36
C GLU A 231 18.05 4.33 -3.89
N ALA A 232 19.06 4.09 -3.04
CA ALA A 232 20.10 3.11 -3.32
C ALA A 232 19.51 1.70 -3.20
N SER A 233 19.41 0.98 -4.33
CA SER A 233 18.98 -0.42 -4.31
C SER A 233 20.16 -1.35 -4.09
N HIS A 234 19.97 -2.29 -3.17
CA HIS A 234 20.96 -3.29 -2.77
C HIS A 234 20.46 -4.68 -3.11
N GLN A 235 21.38 -5.59 -3.40
CA GLN A 235 21.07 -7.00 -3.65
C GLN A 235 20.86 -7.71 -2.31
N SER A 236 19.77 -8.47 -2.17
CA SER A 236 19.60 -9.37 -1.02
C SER A 236 20.22 -10.75 -1.30
N ASP A 237 20.16 -11.66 -0.32
CA ASP A 237 20.56 -13.06 -0.47
C ASP A 237 19.68 -13.86 -1.45
N HIS A 238 18.61 -13.25 -1.98
CA HIS A 238 17.73 -13.84 -2.99
C HIS A 238 17.80 -13.08 -4.31
N GLU A 239 18.03 -13.78 -5.41
CA GLU A 239 18.28 -13.18 -6.74
C GLU A 239 17.14 -12.26 -7.21
N LEU A 240 15.89 -12.65 -6.96
CA LEU A 240 14.69 -11.89 -7.35
C LEU A 240 14.22 -10.87 -6.30
N ILE A 241 15.03 -10.60 -5.28
CA ILE A 241 14.68 -9.65 -4.22
C ILE A 241 15.82 -8.67 -4.04
N ARG A 242 15.51 -7.39 -4.25
CA ARG A 242 16.39 -6.27 -3.91
C ARG A 242 15.83 -5.58 -2.68
N TYR A 243 16.59 -4.68 -2.07
CA TYR A 243 16.07 -3.88 -0.97
C TYR A 243 16.54 -2.44 -1.01
N VAL A 244 15.76 -1.58 -0.36
CA VAL A 244 16.09 -0.18 -0.10
C VAL A 244 15.87 0.13 1.37
N ARG A 245 16.61 1.10 1.90
CA ARG A 245 16.33 1.67 3.22
C ARG A 245 15.15 2.62 3.14
N VAL A 246 14.21 2.49 4.08
CA VAL A 246 13.06 3.37 4.18
C VAL A 246 13.29 4.36 5.31
N PRO A 247 13.30 5.67 5.05
CA PRO A 247 13.28 6.69 6.09
C PRO A 247 12.08 6.49 7.01
N ASP A 248 12.31 6.53 8.32
CA ASP A 248 11.24 6.34 9.29
C ASP A 248 10.32 7.56 9.37
N LEU A 249 9.11 7.32 9.85
CA LEU A 249 8.13 8.38 10.13
C LEU A 249 7.62 8.22 11.55
N ASP A 250 7.80 9.25 12.38
CA ASP A 250 7.27 9.22 13.74
C ASP A 250 5.73 9.17 13.71
N PRO A 251 5.10 8.19 14.38
CA PRO A 251 3.64 8.07 14.43
C PRO A 251 2.90 9.31 14.91
N THR A 252 3.53 10.18 15.70
CA THR A 252 2.92 11.43 16.18
C THR A 252 2.49 12.35 15.03
N PHE A 253 3.15 12.31 13.87
CA PHE A 253 2.76 13.11 12.71
C PHE A 253 1.43 12.70 12.07
N VAL A 254 0.98 11.47 12.31
CA VAL A 254 -0.26 10.95 11.73
C VAL A 254 -1.34 10.70 12.77
N ARG A 255 -0.98 10.41 14.02
CA ARG A 255 -1.91 9.94 15.05
C ARG A 255 -3.03 10.94 15.36
N ASP A 256 -2.71 12.23 15.39
CA ASP A 256 -3.64 13.30 15.78
C ASP A 256 -4.19 14.11 14.60
N VAL A 257 -4.02 13.62 13.37
CA VAL A 257 -4.55 14.29 12.18
C VAL A 257 -6.08 14.34 12.23
N ASP A 258 -6.69 15.52 12.11
CA ASP A 258 -8.16 15.61 12.10
C ASP A 258 -8.73 15.03 10.78
N ALA A 259 -9.42 13.90 10.87
CA ALA A 259 -10.11 13.29 9.72
C ALA A 259 -11.33 14.07 9.22
N LYS A 260 -11.70 15.18 9.86
CA LYS A 260 -12.78 16.08 9.42
C LYS A 260 -12.32 17.18 8.47
N VAL A 261 -11.02 17.32 8.21
CA VAL A 261 -10.53 18.28 7.22
C VAL A 261 -11.04 17.94 5.82
N SER A 262 -11.03 18.94 4.93
CA SER A 262 -11.49 18.74 3.56
C SER A 262 -10.64 17.67 2.84
N GLY A 263 -11.23 16.99 1.85
CA GLY A 263 -10.49 16.01 1.07
C GLY A 263 -9.26 16.61 0.36
N LYS A 264 -9.33 17.87 -0.06
CA LYS A 264 -8.20 18.55 -0.70
C LYS A 264 -7.05 18.76 0.29
N ASP A 265 -7.36 19.21 1.50
CA ASP A 265 -6.35 19.45 2.53
C ASP A 265 -5.73 18.11 2.99
N MET A 266 -6.55 17.07 3.10
CA MET A 266 -6.08 15.72 3.38
C MET A 266 -5.12 15.21 2.29
N ALA A 267 -5.46 15.46 1.01
CA ALA A 267 -4.60 15.08 -0.09
C ALA A 267 -3.24 15.77 -0.04
N SER A 268 -3.23 17.08 0.22
CA SER A 268 -2.00 17.86 0.39
C SER A 268 -1.19 17.43 1.61
N LEU A 269 -1.83 17.07 2.71
CA LEU A 269 -1.16 16.56 3.91
C LEU A 269 -0.48 15.21 3.64
N LEU A 270 -1.19 14.26 3.02
CA LEU A 270 -0.61 12.95 2.70
C LEU A 270 0.57 13.09 1.73
N GLU A 271 0.45 13.98 0.74
CA GLU A 271 1.57 14.31 -0.15
C GLU A 271 2.75 14.89 0.62
N PHE A 272 2.50 15.89 1.48
CA PHE A 272 3.54 16.52 2.28
C PHE A 272 4.29 15.50 3.15
N LEU A 273 3.57 14.69 3.93
CA LEU A 273 4.17 13.67 4.78
C LEU A 273 5.00 12.66 3.98
N ALA A 274 4.46 12.16 2.86
CA ALA A 274 5.15 11.19 2.02
C ALA A 274 6.43 11.76 1.37
N ARG A 275 6.46 13.06 1.04
CA ARG A 275 7.62 13.74 0.46
C ARG A 275 8.66 14.15 1.49
N THR A 276 8.24 14.54 2.69
CA THR A 276 9.18 14.95 3.76
C THR A 276 9.99 13.77 4.27
N MET A 277 9.45 12.56 4.20
CA MET A 277 10.21 11.33 4.44
C MET A 277 11.42 11.17 3.50
N THR A 278 11.41 11.77 2.31
CA THR A 278 12.52 11.67 1.35
C THR A 278 13.76 12.47 1.81
N VAL A 279 13.68 13.27 2.87
CA VAL A 279 14.74 14.20 3.29
C VAL A 279 15.68 13.64 4.38
N ALA A 280 15.34 12.54 5.06
CA ALA A 280 16.17 11.98 6.13
C ALA A 280 17.22 10.97 5.62
N LEU A 281 17.95 11.31 4.56
CA LEU A 281 19.22 10.65 4.21
C LEU A 281 20.38 11.60 4.57
N GLY A 282 20.51 11.81 5.87
CA GLY A 282 21.58 12.51 6.55
C GLY A 282 21.28 12.42 8.04
N ASP A 283 22.26 12.05 8.86
CA ASP A 283 22.13 11.77 10.31
C ASP A 283 21.74 13.01 11.17
N ASP A 284 21.02 13.99 10.63
CA ASP A 284 20.59 15.18 11.36
C ASP A 284 19.11 15.10 11.77
N PRO A 285 18.78 15.37 13.05
CA PRO A 285 17.41 15.37 13.53
C PRO A 285 16.57 16.44 12.82
N VAL A 286 15.32 16.10 12.49
CA VAL A 286 14.33 17.01 11.90
C VAL A 286 14.19 18.25 12.81
N PRO A 287 14.38 19.48 12.27
CA PRO A 287 14.23 20.71 13.05
C PRO A 287 12.80 20.87 13.59
N SER A 288 12.67 21.17 14.88
CA SER A 288 11.39 21.29 15.62
C SER A 288 10.49 22.46 15.16
N ASP A 289 10.99 23.30 14.26
CA ASP A 289 10.40 24.55 13.77
C ASP A 289 9.52 24.38 12.52
N VAL A 290 9.34 23.17 12.01
CA VAL A 290 8.44 22.88 10.86
C VAL A 290 6.96 22.73 11.28
N PHE A 291 6.66 22.66 12.58
CA PHE A 291 5.32 22.38 13.12
C PHE A 291 4.69 23.52 13.93
N GLU A 292 4.85 24.80 13.52
CA GLU A 292 3.91 25.83 13.99
C GLU A 292 2.60 25.76 13.18
N ALA A 293 1.59 25.10 13.75
CA ALA A 293 0.22 25.20 13.28
C ALA A 293 -0.22 26.68 13.26
N PRO A 294 -1.01 27.13 12.26
CA PRO A 294 -1.44 28.52 12.18
C PRO A 294 -2.24 28.90 13.43
N ARG A 295 -1.74 29.91 14.16
CA ARG A 295 -2.43 30.47 15.33
C ARG A 295 -3.78 31.03 14.87
N VAL A 296 -4.87 30.45 15.36
CA VAL A 296 -6.20 31.01 15.24
C VAL A 296 -6.26 32.19 16.22
N ASP A 297 -6.26 33.42 15.69
CA ASP A 297 -6.46 34.62 16.47
C ASP A 297 -7.83 34.54 17.16
N ARG A 298 -7.81 34.43 18.49
CA ARG A 298 -8.99 34.62 19.32
C ARG A 298 -9.37 36.09 19.22
N VAL A 299 -10.50 36.36 18.56
CA VAL A 299 -11.21 37.63 18.69
C VAL A 299 -11.49 37.84 20.17
N ALA A 300 -10.95 38.94 20.70
CA ALA A 300 -11.11 39.33 22.08
C ALA A 300 -12.58 39.68 22.37
N ASP A 301 -13.19 38.95 23.30
CA ASP A 301 -14.28 39.45 24.12
C ASP A 301 -13.76 40.61 24.97
N GLY A 302 -14.40 41.78 24.87
CA GLY A 302 -14.02 42.94 25.67
C GLY A 302 -14.83 44.22 25.41
N ALA A 303 -16.04 44.26 25.99
CA ALA A 303 -16.70 45.43 26.58
C ALA A 303 -17.04 46.67 25.69
N LEU A 304 -18.33 46.78 25.34
CA LEU A 304 -19.27 47.79 25.87
C LEU A 304 -20.72 47.34 25.62
#